data_AF-A0A7W2UTR6-F1
#
_entry.id   AF-A0A7W2UTR6-F1
#
_cell.length_a   1.000
_cell.length_b   1.000
_cell.length_c   1.000
_cell.angle_alpha   90.00
_cell.angle_beta   90.00
_cell.angle_gamma   90.00
#
_symmetry.space_group_name_H-M   'P 1'
#
loop_
_entity.id
_entity.type
_entity.pdbx_description
1 polymer ?
#
loop_
_entity_poly.entity_id
_entity_poly.type
_entity_poly.pdbx_seq_one_letter_code
_entity_poly.pdbx_strand_id
1 'polypeptide(L)'
;MLEGNRVSRISVRGFAVASATAVTTVGAVVGVAAGGQQQQGSSDPIEATAADSTLLADIPAGQQAVAQTASLTQQADVQSTAADAEARKSAEEAARKQAAKDAKAKKAAADKAAAEKLAKEREAKEKEKEEVASRSASRDASSFPQQASYTVAEVQAMARQIVPSGQFQCFSNIVDHESTWNYKATNPSSGAYGLVQALPAGKMASAGADWQTNPATQIKWGLNYMNERYGSPCDAWSFWQANGHY
;
A
#
# COMPACT_ATOMS: atom_id res chain seq x y z
N MET A 1 55.19 7.61 8.46
CA MET A 1 54.77 6.28 8.95
C MET A 1 53.24 6.29 9.02
N LEU A 2 52.62 5.36 8.28
CA LEU A 2 51.23 4.83 8.32
C LEU A 2 50.06 5.85 8.37
N GLU A 3 49.31 6.05 7.27
CA GLU A 3 48.16 5.23 6.79
C GLU A 3 46.94 5.20 7.73
N GLY A 4 45.78 5.60 7.21
CA GLY A 4 44.51 5.50 7.95
C GLY A 4 43.29 6.17 7.32
N ASN A 5 42.99 5.82 6.07
CA ASN A 5 41.77 6.11 5.31
C ASN A 5 40.45 5.82 6.10
N ARG A 6 39.41 6.68 6.00
CA ARG A 6 38.06 6.34 5.48
C ARG A 6 36.99 7.42 5.66
N VAL A 7 36.05 7.34 4.72
CA VAL A 7 35.05 8.30 4.23
C VAL A 7 33.66 8.04 4.83
N SER A 8 32.87 9.12 4.93
CA SER A 8 31.40 9.29 4.88
C SER A 8 30.46 8.24 5.50
N ARG A 9 29.57 8.70 6.39
CA ARG A 9 28.35 7.99 6.81
C ARG A 9 27.11 8.78 6.41
N ILE A 10 26.58 8.47 5.22
CA ILE A 10 25.18 8.75 4.85
C ILE A 10 24.34 7.66 5.53
N SER A 11 23.54 8.05 6.51
CA SER A 11 22.62 7.16 7.22
C SER A 11 21.35 6.94 6.39
N VAL A 12 21.33 5.92 5.55
CA VAL A 12 20.12 5.41 4.89
C VAL A 12 19.33 4.59 5.90
N ARG A 13 18.13 5.04 6.28
CA ARG A 13 17.18 4.26 7.08
C ARG A 13 16.33 3.36 6.18
N GLY A 14 16.40 2.06 6.46
CA GLY A 14 15.21 1.21 6.58
C GLY A 14 14.67 0.56 5.31
N PHE A 15 15.32 -0.52 4.88
CA PHE A 15 14.71 -1.59 4.10
C PHE A 15 13.59 -2.28 4.90
N ALA A 16 12.41 -2.43 4.31
CA ALA A 16 11.45 -3.48 4.64
C ALA A 16 10.67 -3.86 3.38
N VAL A 17 11.26 -4.76 2.58
CA VAL A 17 10.58 -5.49 1.52
C VAL A 17 10.03 -6.76 2.17
N ALA A 18 8.73 -6.77 2.47
CA ALA A 18 8.03 -7.99 2.85
C ALA A 18 7.52 -8.66 1.57
N SER A 19 8.29 -9.63 1.08
CA SER A 19 7.85 -10.59 0.07
C SER A 19 6.85 -11.55 0.71
N ALA A 20 5.60 -11.54 0.23
CA ALA A 20 4.63 -12.58 0.51
C ALA A 20 4.17 -13.20 -0.82
N THR A 21 4.88 -14.24 -1.25
CA THR A 21 4.49 -15.08 -2.38
C THR A 21 3.32 -15.96 -1.94
N ALA A 22 2.09 -15.50 -2.18
CA ALA A 22 0.91 -16.36 -2.10
C ALA A 22 0.87 -17.23 -3.37
N VAL A 23 1.31 -18.48 -3.27
CA VAL A 23 1.09 -19.51 -4.29
C VAL A 23 -0.37 -19.95 -4.18
N THR A 24 -1.28 -19.26 -4.86
CA THR A 24 -2.61 -19.78 -5.12
C THR A 24 -2.55 -20.70 -6.33
N THR A 25 -2.59 -22.00 -6.06
CA THR A 25 -2.84 -23.05 -7.04
C THR A 25 -4.19 -22.79 -7.73
N VAL A 26 -4.18 -22.37 -8.99
CA VAL A 26 -5.38 -22.39 -9.83
C VAL A 26 -5.43 -23.75 -10.52
N GLY A 27 -6.44 -24.54 -10.16
CA GLY A 27 -6.70 -25.85 -10.75
C GLY A 27 -6.91 -25.74 -12.26
N ALA A 28 -6.18 -26.54 -13.02
CA ALA A 28 -6.45 -26.76 -14.43
C ALA A 28 -7.68 -27.67 -14.55
N VAL A 29 -8.80 -27.11 -15.00
CA VAL A 29 -9.93 -27.90 -15.51
C VAL A 29 -9.57 -28.29 -16.94
N VAL A 30 -9.06 -29.50 -17.13
CA VAL A 30 -8.88 -30.10 -18.45
C VAL A 30 -10.21 -30.72 -18.87
N GLY A 31 -10.97 -29.98 -19.68
CA GLY A 31 -12.05 -30.55 -20.47
C GLY A 31 -11.47 -31.23 -21.70
N VAL A 32 -11.22 -32.54 -21.62
CA VAL A 32 -11.00 -33.38 -22.80
C VAL A 32 -12.37 -33.83 -23.30
N ALA A 33 -12.80 -33.28 -24.42
CA ALA A 33 -13.84 -33.84 -25.26
C ALA A 33 -13.20 -34.22 -26.60
N ALA A 34 -12.94 -35.52 -26.79
CA ALA A 34 -12.64 -36.08 -28.09
C ALA A 34 -13.10 -37.56 -28.15
N GLY A 35 -14.17 -37.78 -28.92
CA GLY A 35 -14.30 -38.82 -29.95
C GLY A 35 -14.08 -40.29 -29.56
N GLY A 36 -15.13 -41.09 -29.79
CA GLY A 36 -15.20 -42.51 -29.42
C GLY A 36 -14.12 -43.44 -30.01
N GLN A 37 -13.85 -44.50 -29.24
CA GLN A 37 -13.42 -45.79 -29.76
C GLN A 37 -14.28 -46.88 -29.08
N GLN A 38 -15.05 -47.57 -29.90
CA GLN A 38 -15.70 -48.83 -29.56
C GLN A 38 -14.62 -49.91 -29.39
N GLN A 39 -14.66 -50.55 -28.22
CA GLN A 39 -14.78 -52.00 -28.07
C GLN A 39 -13.71 -52.91 -28.71
N GLN A 40 -12.82 -53.43 -27.87
CA GLN A 40 -12.08 -54.66 -28.16
C GLN A 40 -11.93 -55.51 -26.89
N GLY A 41 -12.40 -56.76 -26.99
CA GLY A 41 -12.28 -57.86 -26.02
C GLY A 41 -13.15 -59.02 -26.52
N SER A 42 -12.57 -59.96 -27.28
CA SER A 42 -12.30 -61.37 -26.87
C SER A 42 -13.59 -62.22 -26.83
N SER A 43 -13.75 -63.40 -27.46
CA SER A 43 -12.83 -64.52 -27.70
C SER A 43 -13.47 -65.60 -28.63
N ASP A 44 -12.59 -66.43 -29.22
CA ASP A 44 -12.77 -67.82 -29.72
C ASP A 44 -13.17 -68.12 -31.19
N PRO A 45 -12.73 -69.29 -31.72
CA PRO A 45 -12.11 -69.42 -33.04
C PRO A 45 -13.06 -69.97 -34.11
N ILE A 46 -12.79 -69.67 -35.38
CA ILE A 46 -13.33 -70.43 -36.51
C ILE A 46 -12.16 -71.05 -37.26
N GLU A 47 -11.98 -72.33 -37.00
CA GLU A 47 -11.15 -73.25 -37.77
C GLU A 47 -11.84 -73.45 -39.13
N ALA A 48 -11.21 -72.98 -40.21
CA ALA A 48 -11.55 -73.37 -41.56
C ALA A 48 -10.40 -74.22 -42.09
N THR A 49 -10.57 -75.53 -41.93
CA THR A 49 -9.74 -76.55 -42.56
C THR A 49 -9.84 -76.43 -44.08
N ALA A 50 -8.72 -76.16 -44.73
CA ALA A 50 -8.44 -76.69 -46.07
C ALA A 50 -6.95 -76.99 -46.10
N ALA A 51 -6.65 -78.24 -45.77
CA ALA A 51 -5.39 -78.85 -46.15
C ALA A 51 -5.30 -78.91 -47.68
N ASP A 52 -4.04 -78.90 -48.10
CA ASP A 52 -3.51 -79.64 -49.23
C ASP A 52 -3.18 -78.89 -50.52
N SER A 53 -1.96 -79.19 -50.94
CA SER A 53 -1.44 -79.17 -52.29
C SER A 53 -1.03 -77.83 -52.90
N THR A 54 0.29 -77.65 -52.84
CA THR A 54 1.15 -77.07 -53.90
C THR A 54 0.93 -75.61 -54.27
N LEU A 55 1.95 -74.78 -54.11
CA LEU A 55 2.53 -73.95 -55.18
C LEU A 55 3.41 -72.81 -54.63
N LEU A 56 4.55 -72.66 -55.30
CA LEU A 56 5.29 -71.42 -55.55
C LEU A 56 6.01 -70.75 -54.37
N ALA A 57 7.32 -70.93 -54.45
CA ALA A 57 8.33 -69.89 -54.30
C ALA A 57 8.41 -69.18 -52.94
N ASP A 58 9.59 -69.36 -52.34
CA ASP A 58 10.25 -68.35 -51.52
C ASP A 58 10.02 -66.95 -52.15
N ILE A 59 9.09 -66.18 -51.60
CA ILE A 59 8.85 -64.78 -51.97
C ILE A 59 9.57 -63.92 -50.93
N PRO A 60 10.74 -63.33 -51.24
CA PRO A 60 11.42 -62.38 -50.36
C PRO A 60 10.55 -61.15 -50.03
N ALA A 61 9.45 -60.96 -50.77
CA ALA A 61 8.54 -59.83 -50.61
C ALA A 61 7.70 -59.87 -49.31
N GLY A 62 7.48 -61.03 -48.67
CA GLY A 62 6.71 -61.10 -47.42
C GLY A 62 7.40 -60.43 -46.23
N GLN A 63 8.70 -60.68 -46.05
CA GLN A 63 9.51 -60.01 -45.02
C GLN A 63 9.74 -58.52 -45.34
N GLN A 64 9.88 -58.18 -46.63
CA GLN A 64 9.98 -56.79 -47.07
C GLN A 64 8.68 -56.01 -46.81
N ALA A 65 7.51 -56.64 -46.99
CA ALA A 65 6.22 -56.03 -46.70
C ALA A 65 6.07 -55.71 -45.19
N VAL A 66 6.44 -56.64 -44.31
CA VAL A 66 6.39 -56.42 -42.84
C VAL A 66 7.35 -55.29 -42.42
N ALA A 67 8.57 -55.24 -42.98
CA ALA A 67 9.52 -54.17 -42.71
C ALA A 67 9.04 -52.80 -43.21
N GLN A 68 8.37 -52.75 -44.36
CA GLN A 68 7.76 -51.52 -44.89
C GLN A 68 6.59 -51.07 -44.03
N THR A 69 5.69 -51.97 -43.63
CA THR A 69 4.57 -51.63 -42.74
C THR A 69 5.06 -51.12 -41.39
N ALA A 70 6.06 -51.76 -40.77
CA ALA A 70 6.65 -51.28 -39.53
C ALA A 70 7.29 -49.89 -39.65
N SER A 71 7.97 -49.62 -40.78
CA SER A 71 8.55 -48.29 -41.07
C SER A 71 7.48 -47.20 -41.26
N LEU A 72 6.38 -47.52 -41.95
CA LEU A 72 5.25 -46.59 -42.09
C LEU A 72 4.56 -46.30 -40.75
N THR A 73 4.33 -47.32 -39.93
CA THR A 73 3.76 -47.14 -38.58
C THR A 73 4.67 -46.28 -37.71
N GLN A 74 5.98 -46.54 -37.71
CA GLN A 74 6.93 -45.74 -36.95
C GLN A 74 7.00 -44.28 -37.42
N GLN A 75 6.89 -44.01 -38.73
CA GLN A 75 6.82 -42.65 -39.25
C GLN A 75 5.52 -41.94 -38.84
N ALA A 76 4.39 -42.63 -38.82
CA ALA A 76 3.11 -42.09 -38.37
C ALA A 76 3.16 -41.73 -36.87
N ASP A 77 3.75 -42.58 -36.04
CA ASP A 77 3.91 -42.32 -34.61
C ASP A 77 4.80 -41.11 -34.33
N VAL A 78 5.91 -40.97 -35.07
CA VAL A 78 6.79 -39.80 -34.97
C VAL A 78 6.07 -38.52 -35.40
N GLN A 79 5.29 -38.55 -36.48
CA GLN A 79 4.49 -37.39 -36.91
C GLN A 79 3.41 -37.02 -35.90
N SER A 80 2.68 -38.00 -35.34
CA SER A 80 1.67 -37.75 -34.31
C SER A 80 2.29 -37.12 -33.06
N THR A 81 3.41 -37.68 -32.59
CA THR A 81 4.11 -37.17 -31.40
C THR A 81 4.65 -35.75 -31.63
N ALA A 82 5.14 -35.46 -32.84
CA ALA A 82 5.58 -34.11 -33.22
C ALA A 82 4.41 -33.11 -33.26
N ALA A 83 3.26 -33.51 -33.82
CA ALA A 83 2.06 -32.67 -33.85
C ALA A 83 1.52 -32.40 -32.43
N ASP A 84 1.51 -33.41 -31.56
CA ASP A 84 1.11 -33.27 -30.16
C ASP A 84 2.06 -32.36 -29.37
N ALA A 85 3.37 -32.45 -29.63
CA ALA A 85 4.37 -31.57 -29.02
C ALA A 85 4.19 -30.11 -29.44
N GLU A 86 3.92 -29.85 -30.73
CA GLU A 86 3.66 -28.51 -31.27
C GLU A 86 2.35 -27.91 -30.69
N ALA A 87 1.30 -28.73 -30.60
CA ALA A 87 0.02 -28.34 -29.99
C ALA A 87 0.17 -27.99 -28.50
N ARG A 88 0.94 -28.78 -27.75
CA ARG A 88 1.23 -28.48 -26.33
C ARG A 88 2.04 -27.20 -26.16
N LYS A 89 3.08 -27.01 -26.99
CA LYS A 89 3.93 -25.81 -26.93
C LYS A 89 3.15 -24.53 -27.24
N SER A 90 2.27 -24.56 -28.24
CA SER A 90 1.41 -23.43 -28.58
C SER A 90 0.36 -23.13 -27.50
N ALA A 91 -0.21 -24.18 -26.87
CA ALA A 91 -1.12 -24.03 -25.73
C ALA A 91 -0.44 -23.44 -24.49
N GLU A 92 0.77 -23.89 -24.15
CA GLU A 92 1.57 -23.34 -23.05
C GLU A 92 1.96 -21.87 -23.30
N GLU A 93 2.35 -21.52 -24.52
CA GLU A 93 2.68 -20.14 -24.87
C GLU A 93 1.46 -19.22 -24.78
N ALA A 94 0.29 -19.69 -25.23
CA ALA A 94 -0.98 -18.97 -25.10
C ALA A 94 -1.35 -18.79 -23.62
N ALA A 95 -1.24 -19.84 -22.80
CA ALA A 95 -1.50 -19.77 -21.36
C ALA A 95 -0.54 -18.80 -20.65
N ARG A 96 0.75 -18.81 -21.00
CA ARG A 96 1.75 -17.88 -20.45
C ARG A 96 1.46 -16.43 -20.83
N LYS A 97 1.09 -16.18 -22.10
CA LYS A 97 0.70 -14.84 -22.57
C LYS A 97 -0.54 -14.33 -21.86
N GLN A 98 -1.53 -15.20 -21.63
CA GLN A 98 -2.75 -14.83 -20.91
C GLN A 98 -2.47 -14.55 -19.44
N ALA A 99 -1.71 -15.41 -18.76
CA ALA A 99 -1.31 -15.19 -17.37
C ALA A 99 -0.55 -13.87 -17.18
N ALA A 100 0.33 -13.51 -18.12
CA ALA A 100 1.05 -12.23 -18.10
C ALA A 100 0.12 -11.03 -18.27
N LYS A 101 -0.89 -11.12 -19.16
CA LYS A 101 -1.90 -10.07 -19.34
C LYS A 101 -2.76 -9.91 -18.08
N ASP A 102 -3.20 -11.01 -17.49
CA ASP A 102 -4.04 -11.01 -16.28
C ASP A 102 -3.27 -10.47 -15.07
N ALA A 103 -2.00 -10.83 -14.93
CA ALA A 103 -1.12 -10.28 -13.89
C ALA A 103 -0.94 -8.76 -14.06
N LYS A 104 -0.71 -8.29 -15.29
CA LYS A 104 -0.59 -6.86 -15.59
C LYS A 104 -1.88 -6.10 -15.32
N ALA A 105 -3.03 -6.67 -15.69
CA ALA A 105 -4.34 -6.08 -15.44
C ALA A 105 -4.65 -5.98 -13.94
N LYS A 106 -4.38 -7.04 -13.17
CA LYS A 106 -4.55 -7.03 -11.71
C LYS A 106 -3.66 -6.00 -11.02
N LYS A 107 -2.39 -5.90 -11.44
CA LYS A 107 -1.47 -4.87 -10.91
C LYS A 107 -1.96 -3.45 -11.23
N ALA A 108 -2.38 -3.20 -12.47
CA ALA A 108 -2.92 -1.89 -12.86
C ALA A 108 -4.19 -1.51 -12.08
N ALA A 109 -5.09 -2.48 -11.83
CA ALA A 109 -6.27 -2.27 -11.02
C ALA A 109 -5.92 -1.95 -9.54
N ALA A 110 -4.96 -2.67 -8.96
CA ALA A 110 -4.49 -2.42 -7.61
C ALA A 110 -3.81 -1.04 -7.48
N ASP A 111 -2.96 -0.66 -8.44
CA ASP A 111 -2.28 0.63 -8.46
C ASP A 111 -3.30 1.79 -8.60
N LYS A 112 -4.33 1.62 -9.45
CA LYS A 112 -5.42 2.60 -9.60
C LYS A 112 -6.24 2.76 -8.31
N ALA A 113 -6.60 1.66 -7.66
CA ALA A 113 -7.34 1.69 -6.39
C ALA A 113 -6.52 2.36 -5.26
N ALA A 114 -5.22 2.08 -5.18
CA ALA A 114 -4.32 2.73 -4.22
C ALA A 114 -4.21 4.24 -4.50
N ALA A 115 -4.04 4.64 -5.76
CA ALA A 115 -3.98 6.04 -6.16
C ALA A 115 -5.29 6.80 -5.86
N GLU A 116 -6.44 6.19 -6.11
CA GLU A 116 -7.75 6.78 -5.79
C GLU A 116 -7.96 6.95 -4.28
N LYS A 117 -7.54 5.98 -3.45
CA LYS A 117 -7.59 6.10 -1.99
C LYS A 117 -6.70 7.24 -1.49
N LEU A 118 -5.47 7.34 -2.01
CA LEU A 118 -4.54 8.43 -1.69
C LEU A 118 -5.06 9.80 -2.14
N ALA A 119 -5.69 9.88 -3.32
CA ALA A 119 -6.30 11.11 -3.81
C ALA A 119 -7.45 11.56 -2.90
N LYS A 120 -8.34 10.64 -2.51
CA LYS A 120 -9.45 10.93 -1.58
C LYS A 120 -8.96 11.34 -0.19
N GLU A 121 -7.91 10.71 0.33
CA GLU A 121 -7.30 11.11 1.61
C GLU A 121 -6.66 12.49 1.56
N ARG A 122 -5.99 12.84 0.45
CA ARG A 122 -5.44 14.20 0.27
C ARG A 122 -6.54 15.24 0.14
N GLU A 123 -7.57 14.97 -0.65
CA GLU A 123 -8.71 15.87 -0.81
C GLU A 123 -9.46 16.06 0.52
N ALA A 124 -9.62 15.00 1.32
CA ALA A 124 -10.22 15.10 2.65
C ALA A 124 -9.36 15.95 3.60
N LYS A 125 -8.04 15.75 3.60
CA LYS A 125 -7.10 16.59 4.39
C LYS A 125 -7.07 18.04 3.92
N GLU A 126 -7.23 18.28 2.63
CA GLU A 126 -7.26 19.63 2.07
C GLU A 126 -8.57 20.34 2.42
N LYS A 127 -9.71 19.65 2.30
CA LYS A 127 -11.02 20.16 2.79
C LYS A 127 -11.03 20.40 4.30
N GLU A 128 -10.40 19.53 5.08
CA GLU A 128 -10.27 19.72 6.53
C GLU A 128 -9.40 20.95 6.84
N LYS A 129 -8.28 21.13 6.13
CA LYS A 129 -7.45 22.34 6.25
C LYS A 129 -8.20 23.60 5.84
N GLU A 130 -8.99 23.55 4.77
CA GLU A 130 -9.84 24.67 4.32
C GLU A 130 -10.97 24.96 5.31
N GLU A 131 -11.60 23.94 5.92
CA GLU A 131 -12.58 24.13 6.98
C GLU A 131 -11.97 24.73 8.25
N VAL A 132 -10.77 24.30 8.64
CA VAL A 132 -10.04 24.87 9.79
C VAL A 132 -9.62 26.31 9.49
N ALA A 133 -9.12 26.58 8.29
CA ALA A 133 -8.73 27.92 7.86
C ALA A 133 -9.94 28.88 7.76
N SER A 134 -11.06 28.43 7.19
CA SER A 134 -12.29 29.23 7.09
C SER A 134 -12.96 29.44 8.44
N ARG A 135 -12.94 28.46 9.35
CA ARG A 135 -13.36 28.66 10.75
C ARG A 135 -12.45 29.64 11.50
N SER A 136 -11.16 29.65 11.19
CA SER A 136 -10.19 30.59 11.78
C SER A 136 -10.34 32.00 11.22
N ALA A 137 -10.71 32.14 9.94
CA ALA A 137 -11.05 33.42 9.30
C ALA A 137 -12.40 33.96 9.80
N SER A 138 -13.36 33.10 10.11
CA SER A 138 -14.66 33.48 10.68
C SER A 138 -14.59 33.92 12.15
N ARG A 139 -13.47 33.64 12.83
CA ARG A 139 -13.18 34.04 14.20
C ARG A 139 -12.02 35.03 14.21
N ASP A 140 -12.23 36.14 13.52
CA ASP A 140 -11.40 37.33 13.54
C ASP A 140 -10.87 37.60 14.96
N ALA A 141 -9.54 37.79 15.08
CA ALA A 141 -8.90 38.18 16.35
C ALA A 141 -9.49 39.51 16.89
N SER A 142 -10.10 40.28 15.99
CA SER A 142 -10.84 41.51 16.20
C SER A 142 -12.07 41.38 17.12
N SER A 143 -12.54 40.15 17.42
CA SER A 143 -13.68 39.94 18.33
C SER A 143 -13.30 39.96 19.82
N PHE A 144 -12.01 39.83 20.17
CA PHE A 144 -11.59 39.88 21.56
C PHE A 144 -10.98 41.25 21.84
N PRO A 145 -11.64 42.13 22.62
CA PRO A 145 -11.08 43.43 22.94
C PRO A 145 -9.76 43.24 23.69
N GLN A 146 -8.74 44.00 23.28
CA GLN A 146 -7.47 44.02 23.99
C GLN A 146 -7.67 44.66 25.38
N GLN A 147 -7.33 43.93 26.43
CA GLN A 147 -7.43 44.38 27.82
C GLN A 147 -6.02 44.53 28.43
N ALA A 148 -5.92 45.32 29.51
CA ALA A 148 -4.66 45.46 30.25
C ALA A 148 -4.22 44.13 30.92
N SER A 149 -5.20 43.31 31.30
CA SER A 149 -5.00 42.00 31.90
C SER A 149 -6.17 41.08 31.61
N TYR A 150 -5.90 39.78 31.65
CA TYR A 150 -6.91 38.72 31.53
C TYR A 150 -6.81 37.78 32.73
N THR A 151 -7.96 37.41 33.27
CA THR A 151 -8.10 36.32 34.23
C THR A 151 -7.95 34.97 33.53
N VAL A 152 -7.58 33.92 34.28
CA VAL A 152 -7.52 32.54 33.74
C VAL A 152 -8.86 32.12 33.13
N ALA A 153 -9.98 32.50 33.74
CA ALA A 153 -11.32 32.20 33.23
C ALA A 153 -11.59 32.86 31.86
N GLU A 154 -11.19 34.13 31.69
CA GLU A 154 -11.29 34.81 30.38
C GLU A 154 -10.42 34.13 29.33
N VAL A 155 -9.19 33.73 29.69
CA VAL A 155 -8.29 33.02 28.76
C VAL A 155 -8.87 31.66 28.35
N GLN A 156 -9.39 30.89 29.30
CA GLN A 156 -10.07 29.62 29.00
C GLN A 156 -11.32 29.82 28.15
N ALA A 157 -12.09 30.89 28.39
CA ALA A 157 -13.25 31.22 27.57
C ALA A 157 -12.84 31.54 26.12
N MET A 158 -11.77 32.33 25.92
CA MET A 158 -11.19 32.57 24.60
C MET A 158 -10.74 31.26 23.95
N ALA A 159 -10.09 30.37 24.69
CA ALA A 159 -9.65 29.09 24.15
C ALA A 159 -10.82 28.20 23.71
N ARG A 160 -11.92 28.15 24.46
CA ARG A 160 -13.16 27.44 24.04
C ARG A 160 -13.76 28.03 22.77
N GLN A 161 -13.58 29.32 22.56
CA GLN A 161 -14.02 30.02 21.35
C GLN A 161 -13.01 29.95 20.20
N ILE A 162 -11.80 29.42 20.36
CA ILE A 162 -10.81 29.34 19.27
C ILE A 162 -10.56 27.89 18.88
N VAL A 163 -10.40 27.02 19.88
CA VAL A 163 -10.09 25.61 19.69
C VAL A 163 -11.38 24.84 19.34
N PRO A 164 -11.35 23.93 18.34
CA PRO A 164 -12.48 23.03 18.07
C PRO A 164 -12.91 22.28 19.33
N SER A 165 -14.22 22.15 19.56
CA SER A 165 -14.77 21.59 20.81
C SER A 165 -14.24 20.19 21.12
N GLY A 166 -14.09 19.32 20.10
CA GLY A 166 -13.53 17.98 20.24
C GLY A 166 -12.02 17.92 20.54
N GLN A 167 -11.31 19.04 20.41
CA GLN A 167 -9.86 19.16 20.64
C GLN A 167 -9.53 19.96 21.91
N PHE A 168 -10.52 20.67 22.47
CA PHE A 168 -10.32 21.61 23.58
C PHE A 168 -9.72 20.94 24.82
N GLN A 169 -10.18 19.74 25.20
CA GLN A 169 -9.68 19.09 26.41
C GLN A 169 -8.17 18.76 26.31
N CYS A 170 -7.74 18.26 25.16
CA CYS A 170 -6.34 17.94 24.91
C CYS A 170 -5.45 19.20 24.90
N PHE A 171 -5.92 20.25 24.20
CA PHE A 171 -5.28 21.57 24.23
C PHE A 171 -5.17 22.13 25.65
N SER A 172 -6.27 22.04 26.42
CA SER A 172 -6.35 22.52 27.80
C SER A 172 -5.35 21.83 28.71
N ASN A 173 -5.19 20.51 28.58
CA ASN A 173 -4.23 19.76 29.39
C ASN A 173 -2.80 20.23 29.13
N ILE A 174 -2.43 20.43 27.85
CA ILE A 174 -1.11 20.96 27.51
C ILE A 174 -0.91 22.34 28.12
N VAL A 175 -1.82 23.30 27.87
CA VAL A 175 -1.68 24.67 28.38
C VAL A 175 -1.60 24.73 29.91
N ASP A 176 -2.34 23.86 30.60
CA ASP A 176 -2.28 23.74 32.05
C ASP A 176 -0.90 23.28 32.55
N HIS A 177 -0.31 22.28 31.90
CA HIS A 177 1.04 21.81 32.21
C HIS A 177 2.14 22.80 31.84
N GLU A 178 1.99 23.53 30.74
CA GLU A 178 3.00 24.45 30.23
C GLU A 178 3.03 25.78 31.02
N SER A 179 1.87 26.30 31.40
CA SER A 179 1.78 27.66 31.96
C SER A 179 0.79 27.81 33.11
N THR A 180 0.03 26.76 33.45
CA THR A 180 -1.13 26.87 34.36
C THR A 180 -2.06 28.00 33.92
N TRP A 181 -2.27 28.11 32.61
CA TRP A 181 -3.08 29.15 31.95
C TRP A 181 -2.59 30.60 32.13
N ASN A 182 -1.35 30.81 32.56
CA ASN A 182 -0.75 32.13 32.64
C ASN A 182 -0.15 32.57 31.30
N TYR A 183 -0.83 33.44 30.57
CA TYR A 183 -0.37 33.99 29.29
C TYR A 183 0.89 34.87 29.38
N LYS A 184 1.33 35.23 30.59
CA LYS A 184 2.58 35.93 30.88
C LYS A 184 3.64 35.00 31.50
N ALA A 185 3.42 33.69 31.55
CA ALA A 185 4.37 32.74 32.09
C ALA A 185 5.68 32.80 31.30
N THR A 186 6.79 33.00 32.02
CA THR A 186 8.14 32.95 31.45
C THR A 186 8.93 31.92 32.23
N ASN A 187 9.51 30.95 31.53
CA ASN A 187 10.49 30.06 32.12
C ASN A 187 11.85 30.80 32.20
N PRO A 188 12.40 31.09 33.40
CA PRO A 188 13.62 31.88 33.54
C PRO A 188 14.86 31.21 32.96
N SER A 189 14.89 29.87 32.94
CA SER A 189 16.06 29.11 32.48
C SER A 189 16.11 28.98 30.96
N SER A 190 14.96 28.79 30.30
CA SER A 190 14.89 28.59 28.84
C SER A 190 14.48 29.83 28.06
N GLY A 191 13.80 30.79 28.70
CA GLY A 191 13.16 31.92 28.02
C GLY A 191 11.87 31.57 27.28
N ALA A 192 11.34 30.35 27.47
CA ALA A 192 10.03 29.97 26.94
C ALA A 192 8.92 30.88 27.51
N TYR A 193 7.94 31.24 26.68
CA TYR A 193 6.96 32.28 27.02
C TYR A 193 5.52 31.91 26.66
N GLY A 194 4.59 32.38 27.49
CA GLY A 194 3.16 32.39 27.24
C GLY A 194 2.47 31.06 27.52
N LEU A 195 1.21 30.96 27.07
CA LEU A 195 0.31 29.84 27.36
C LEU A 195 0.87 28.47 26.94
N VAL A 196 1.63 28.46 25.85
CA VAL A 196 2.15 27.27 25.19
C VAL A 196 3.69 27.20 25.26
N GLN A 197 4.30 28.00 26.14
CA GLN A 197 5.74 28.03 26.39
C GLN A 197 6.60 28.01 25.11
N ALA A 198 6.30 28.92 24.18
CA ALA A 198 6.95 28.95 22.87
C ALA A 198 8.44 29.31 22.96
N LEU A 199 9.29 28.57 22.22
CA LEU A 199 10.73 28.82 22.14
C LEU A 199 11.26 28.86 20.69
N PRO A 200 11.89 29.97 20.24
CA PRO A 200 11.83 31.30 20.84
C PRO A 200 10.40 31.88 20.79
N ALA A 201 10.04 32.68 21.80
CA ALA A 201 8.72 33.30 21.94
C ALA A 201 8.27 34.10 20.72
N GLY A 202 9.22 34.77 20.04
CA GLY A 202 8.97 35.61 18.86
C GLY A 202 8.35 34.86 17.67
N LYS A 203 8.34 33.51 17.66
CA LYS A 203 7.59 32.73 16.67
C LYS A 203 6.09 33.04 16.69
N MET A 204 5.54 33.47 17.83
CA MET A 204 4.13 33.82 17.95
C MET A 204 3.74 35.07 17.14
N ALA A 205 4.72 35.87 16.70
CA ALA A 205 4.47 37.02 15.84
C ALA A 205 3.80 36.66 14.50
N SER A 206 3.91 35.41 14.03
CA SER A 206 3.21 34.96 12.83
C SER A 206 1.69 34.91 13.00
N ALA A 207 1.18 34.82 14.23
CA ALA A 207 -0.25 34.84 14.54
C ALA A 207 -0.78 36.25 14.85
N GLY A 208 0.10 37.21 15.14
CA GLY A 208 -0.26 38.59 15.46
C GLY A 208 0.89 39.33 16.15
N ALA A 209 1.04 40.64 15.85
CA ALA A 209 2.11 41.46 16.42
C ALA A 209 1.98 41.69 17.94
N ASP A 210 0.79 41.48 18.50
CA ASP A 210 0.40 41.65 19.90
C ASP A 210 0.58 40.37 20.74
N TRP A 211 1.22 39.33 20.19
CA TRP A 211 1.39 38.01 20.82
C TRP A 211 1.90 38.04 22.27
N GLN A 212 2.70 39.05 22.61
CA GLN A 212 3.30 39.15 23.93
C GLN A 212 2.27 39.52 25.01
N THR A 213 1.17 40.17 24.66
CA THR A 213 0.18 40.62 25.65
C THR A 213 -1.23 40.12 25.36
N ASN A 214 -1.46 39.53 24.19
CA ASN A 214 -2.76 39.02 23.79
C ASN A 214 -2.82 37.47 23.88
N PRO A 215 -3.54 36.89 24.86
CA PRO A 215 -3.72 35.44 24.97
C PRO A 215 -4.45 34.83 23.78
N ALA A 216 -5.36 35.54 23.10
CA ALA A 216 -6.02 35.02 21.90
C ALA A 216 -5.00 34.75 20.79
N THR A 217 -4.02 35.64 20.62
CA THR A 217 -2.91 35.46 19.66
C THR A 217 -2.05 34.24 20.05
N GLN A 218 -1.75 34.06 21.33
CA GLN A 218 -1.00 32.89 21.82
C GLN A 218 -1.78 31.57 21.61
N ILE A 219 -3.09 31.56 21.85
CA ILE A 219 -3.97 30.40 21.62
C ILE A 219 -4.00 30.05 20.14
N LYS A 220 -4.17 31.05 19.26
CA LYS A 220 -4.17 30.84 17.80
C LYS A 220 -2.85 30.25 17.31
N TRP A 221 -1.74 30.82 17.76
CA TRP A 221 -0.42 30.29 17.42
C TRP A 221 -0.23 28.86 17.94
N GLY A 222 -0.57 28.60 19.20
CA GLY A 222 -0.46 27.28 19.82
C GLY A 222 -1.29 26.21 19.12
N LEU A 223 -2.53 26.54 18.77
CA LEU A 223 -3.41 25.67 18.00
C LEU A 223 -2.81 25.35 16.62
N ASN A 224 -2.32 26.37 15.90
CA ASN A 224 -1.69 26.17 14.60
C ASN A 224 -0.44 25.28 14.71
N TYR A 225 0.42 25.54 15.71
CA TYR A 225 1.61 24.74 15.96
C TYR A 225 1.28 23.26 16.23
N MET A 226 0.27 22.98 17.07
CA MET A 226 -0.16 21.61 17.34
C MET A 226 -0.67 20.92 16.07
N ASN A 227 -1.47 21.62 15.27
CA ASN A 227 -1.99 21.09 14.00
C ASN A 227 -0.88 20.80 13.00
N GLU A 228 0.09 21.70 12.84
CA GLU A 228 1.19 21.53 11.87
C GLU A 228 2.18 20.43 12.30
N ARG A 229 2.52 20.38 13.59
CA ARG A 229 3.59 19.50 14.10
C ARG A 229 3.11 18.10 14.47
N TYR A 230 1.87 17.98 14.96
CA TYR A 230 1.30 16.73 15.48
C TYR A 230 0.08 16.25 14.72
N GLY A 231 -0.59 17.13 13.97
CA GLY A 231 -1.84 16.83 13.26
C GLY A 231 -3.07 17.36 13.98
N SER A 232 -3.08 17.32 15.32
CA SER A 232 -4.15 17.89 16.15
C SER A 232 -3.69 18.16 17.59
N PRO A 233 -4.44 18.94 18.39
CA PRO A 233 -4.18 19.08 19.82
C PRO A 233 -4.21 17.75 20.60
N CYS A 234 -5.06 16.80 20.21
CA CYS A 234 -5.09 15.48 20.85
C CYS A 234 -3.91 14.59 20.47
N ASP A 235 -3.39 14.69 19.24
CA ASP A 235 -2.15 14.01 18.87
C ASP A 235 -0.94 14.64 19.60
N ALA A 236 -0.93 15.97 19.73
CA ALA A 236 0.07 16.68 20.53
C ALA A 236 0.03 16.24 22.00
N TRP A 237 -1.17 16.10 22.58
CA TRP A 237 -1.33 15.67 23.97
C TRP A 237 -0.87 14.22 24.17
N SER A 238 -1.15 13.34 23.21
CA SER A 238 -0.67 11.96 23.23
C SER A 238 0.87 11.91 23.17
N PHE A 239 1.47 12.75 22.34
CA PHE A 239 2.93 12.90 22.30
C PHE A 239 3.49 13.44 23.62
N TRP A 240 2.84 14.45 24.21
CA TRP A 240 3.24 15.04 25.49
C TRP A 240 3.23 14.00 26.61
N GLN A 241 2.19 13.18 26.73
CA GLN A 241 2.12 12.13 27.75
C GLN A 241 3.29 11.15 27.68
N ALA A 242 3.81 10.89 26.47
CA ALA A 242 4.93 9.98 26.26
C ALA A 242 6.31 10.63 26.49
N ASN A 243 6.43 11.95 26.32
CA ASN A 243 7.73 12.63 26.22
C ASN A 243 7.95 13.77 27.23
N GLY A 244 6.90 14.23 27.90
CA GLY A 244 6.92 15.41 28.79
C GLY A 244 7.13 16.74 28.08
N HIS A 245 7.04 16.77 26.74
CA HIS A 245 7.12 17.96 25.90
C HIS A 245 6.33 17.73 24.61
N TYR A 246 6.06 18.81 23.87
CA TYR A 246 5.43 18.81 22.55
C TYR A 246 6.00 19.97 21.71
#